data_AF-E7GMY2-F1
#
_entry.id   AF-E7GMY2-F1
#
_cell.length_a   1.000
_cell.length_b   1.000
_cell.length_c   1.000
_cell.angle_alpha   90.00
_cell.angle_beta   90.00
_cell.angle_gamma   90.00
#
_symmetry.space_group_name_H-M   'P 1'
#
loop_
_entity.id
_entity.type
_entity.pdbx_description
1 polymer ?
#
loop_
_entity_poly.entity_id
_entity_poly.type
_entity_poly.pdbx_seq_one_letter_code
_entity_poly.pdbx_strand_id
1 'polypeptide(L)'
;MMTRDELNNAYFEWMYQLVCDDEYSKGLSYRKLLYLLHDTDFTYTIAMDSNRYEDGIDLRYRFGNEHGYPDSMIARYLDNRPCSVLEMIIALAIRLEEHIMDDPDIGNRTGQWFWDMIVSLGLGSMNDSKFDKGYVIDILRRFLNRDYGRDGKGGLFTIEHCRYDMRDIEIWYQANWYLDSIR
;
A
#
# COMPACT_ATOMS: atom_id res chain seq x y z
N MET A 1 9.21 15.30 25.33
CA MET A 1 9.16 15.85 23.96
C MET A 1 9.47 14.68 23.04
N MET A 2 8.56 14.34 22.13
CA MET A 2 8.77 13.22 21.21
C MET A 2 9.89 13.55 20.21
N THR A 3 10.78 12.59 19.98
CA THR A 3 11.88 12.66 19.01
C THR A 3 11.41 12.29 17.61
N ARG A 4 12.22 12.61 16.59
CA ARG A 4 11.96 12.19 15.20
C ARG A 4 11.83 10.67 15.10
N ASP A 5 12.71 9.93 15.76
CA ASP A 5 12.76 8.47 15.66
C ASP A 5 11.55 7.82 16.35
N GLU A 6 11.13 8.35 17.51
CA GLU A 6 9.91 7.89 18.19
C GLU A 6 8.66 8.08 17.31
N LEU A 7 8.51 9.23 16.64
CA LEU A 7 7.37 9.46 15.75
C LEU A 7 7.41 8.58 14.50
N ASN A 8 8.59 8.39 13.88
CA ASN A 8 8.74 7.52 12.73
C ASN A 8 8.42 6.05 13.08
N ASN A 9 8.87 5.59 14.25
CA ASN A 9 8.52 4.25 14.74
C ASN A 9 7.03 4.13 15.03
N ALA A 10 6.42 5.12 15.71
CA ALA A 10 4.99 5.10 15.98
C ALA A 10 4.14 5.09 14.69
N TYR A 11 4.57 5.85 13.68
CA TYR A 11 3.91 5.87 12.38
C TYR A 11 4.01 4.52 11.65
N PHE A 12 5.19 3.88 11.66
CA PHE A 12 5.35 2.55 11.10
C PHE A 12 4.50 1.50 11.84
N GLU A 13 4.49 1.52 13.17
CA GLU A 13 3.67 0.60 13.96
C GLU A 13 2.17 0.79 13.70
N TRP A 14 1.71 2.03 13.54
CA TRP A 14 0.33 2.31 13.16
C TRP A 14 0.00 1.74 11.78
N MET A 15 0.83 2.00 10.76
CA MET A 15 0.64 1.39 9.43
C MET A 15 0.67 -0.14 9.48
N TYR A 16 1.55 -0.73 10.29
CA TYR A 16 1.61 -2.17 10.49
C TYR A 16 0.29 -2.71 11.05
N GLN A 17 -0.27 -2.06 12.07
CA GLN A 17 -1.52 -2.46 12.72
C GLN A 17 -2.76 -2.29 11.84
N LEU A 18 -2.74 -1.36 10.87
CA LEU A 18 -3.84 -1.20 9.90
C LEU A 18 -4.03 -2.43 9.00
N VAL A 19 -2.96 -3.19 8.76
CA VAL A 19 -2.96 -4.28 7.76
C VAL A 19 -2.55 -5.63 8.33
N CYS A 20 -1.97 -5.69 9.52
CA CYS A 20 -1.62 -6.94 10.20
C CYS A 20 -2.44 -7.11 11.47
N ASP A 21 -3.42 -8.02 11.43
CA ASP A 21 -4.15 -8.54 12.58
C ASP A 21 -4.23 -10.08 12.54
N ASP A 22 -4.91 -10.69 13.50
CA ASP A 22 -5.08 -12.14 13.59
C ASP A 22 -5.81 -12.73 12.37
N GLU A 23 -6.66 -11.95 11.70
CA GLU A 23 -7.45 -12.37 10.54
C GLU A 23 -6.59 -12.44 9.28
N TYR A 24 -5.87 -11.36 8.98
CA TYR A 24 -5.13 -11.24 7.73
C TYR A 24 -3.73 -11.84 7.80
N SER A 25 -3.04 -11.68 8.94
CA SER A 25 -1.68 -12.19 9.10
C SER A 25 -1.63 -13.67 9.50
N LYS A 26 -2.75 -14.23 10.00
CA LYS A 26 -2.87 -15.62 10.48
C LYS A 26 -1.77 -16.01 11.48
N GLY A 27 -1.38 -15.06 12.33
CA GLY A 27 -0.31 -15.22 13.32
C GLY A 27 1.12 -15.19 12.75
N LEU A 28 1.29 -14.81 11.47
CA LEU A 28 2.61 -14.61 10.86
C LEU A 28 3.04 -13.15 10.99
N SER A 29 4.35 -12.94 11.15
CA SER A 29 4.94 -11.59 11.13
C SER A 29 5.40 -11.23 9.73
N TYR A 30 5.10 -10.00 9.28
CA TYR A 30 5.52 -9.46 7.98
C TYR A 30 6.35 -8.18 8.11
N ARG A 31 6.96 -7.95 9.28
CA ARG A 31 7.69 -6.72 9.59
C ARG A 31 8.80 -6.45 8.60
N LYS A 32 9.55 -7.48 8.15
CA LYS A 32 10.63 -7.31 7.16
C LYS A 32 10.11 -6.86 5.80
N LEU A 33 8.99 -7.44 5.35
CA LEU A 33 8.33 -7.04 4.10
C LEU A 33 7.85 -5.61 4.19
N LEU A 34 7.06 -5.28 5.21
CA LEU A 34 6.48 -3.94 5.34
C LEU A 34 7.54 -2.87 5.55
N TYR A 35 8.62 -3.18 6.28
CA TYR A 35 9.75 -2.25 6.42
C TYR A 35 10.43 -1.98 5.07
N LEU A 36 10.64 -3.00 4.24
CA LEU A 36 11.21 -2.80 2.91
C LEU A 36 10.27 -2.01 1.98
N LEU A 37 8.95 -2.24 2.06
CA LEU A 37 7.96 -1.43 1.34
C LEU A 37 7.98 0.04 1.81
N HIS A 38 8.20 0.26 3.11
CA HIS A 38 8.27 1.60 3.68
C HIS A 38 9.58 2.34 3.34
N ASP A 39 10.67 1.60 3.17
CA ASP A 39 11.99 2.13 2.76
C ASP A 39 12.12 2.32 1.23
N THR A 40 11.10 1.91 0.46
CA THR A 40 11.10 2.03 -1.00
C THR A 40 10.19 3.18 -1.43
N ASP A 41 10.74 4.15 -2.15
CA ASP A 41 9.97 5.26 -2.73
C ASP A 41 8.94 4.75 -3.76
N PHE A 42 7.72 5.26 -3.69
CA PHE A 42 6.73 5.10 -4.74
C PHE A 42 6.98 6.12 -5.84
N THR A 43 7.45 5.64 -7.00
CA THR A 43 7.62 6.42 -8.22
C THR A 43 6.57 6.04 -9.27
N TYR A 44 6.17 6.99 -10.11
CA TYR A 44 5.19 6.76 -11.16
C TYR A 44 5.62 7.38 -12.49
N THR A 45 5.18 6.77 -13.59
CA THR A 45 5.39 7.26 -14.96
C THR A 45 4.10 7.78 -15.60
N ILE A 46 2.94 7.29 -15.15
CA ILE A 46 1.64 7.80 -15.58
C ILE A 46 1.28 8.99 -14.71
N ALA A 47 1.09 10.16 -15.32
CA ALA A 47 0.93 11.41 -14.58
C ALA A 47 -0.21 11.39 -13.55
N MET A 48 -1.33 10.72 -13.83
CA MET A 48 -2.47 10.66 -12.90
C MET A 48 -2.23 9.79 -11.66
N ASP A 49 -1.20 8.93 -11.67
CA ASP A 49 -0.77 8.22 -10.46
C ASP A 49 -0.17 9.17 -9.41
N SER A 50 0.08 10.45 -9.75
CA SER A 50 0.37 11.49 -8.77
C SER A 50 -0.71 11.58 -7.69
N ASN A 51 -1.98 11.34 -8.04
CA ASN A 51 -3.06 11.31 -7.06
C ASN A 51 -2.88 10.19 -6.03
N ARG A 52 -2.31 9.04 -6.42
CA ARG A 52 -2.01 7.92 -5.49
C ARG A 52 -0.82 8.26 -4.59
N TYR A 53 0.14 8.98 -5.15
CA TYR A 53 1.28 9.48 -4.40
C TYR A 53 0.81 10.44 -3.29
N GLU A 54 -0.04 11.43 -3.62
CA GLU A 54 -0.62 12.37 -2.66
C GLU A 54 -1.50 11.66 -1.62
N ASP A 55 -2.33 10.69 -2.02
CA ASP A 55 -3.12 9.87 -1.08
C ASP A 55 -2.21 9.22 0.00
N GLY A 56 -1.03 8.76 -0.39
CA GLY A 56 -0.03 8.21 0.55
C GLY A 56 0.66 9.26 1.44
N ILE A 57 0.81 10.51 0.97
CA ILE A 57 1.30 11.62 1.81
C ILE A 57 0.24 12.01 2.84
N ASP A 58 -1.02 12.11 2.43
CA ASP A 58 -2.15 12.46 3.31
C ASP A 58 -2.32 11.45 4.45
N LEU A 59 -1.90 10.20 4.25
CA LEU A 59 -1.87 9.15 5.28
C LEU A 59 -1.04 9.57 6.51
N ARG A 60 0.02 10.38 6.34
CA ARG A 60 0.85 10.89 7.44
C ARG A 60 0.06 11.85 8.34
N TYR A 61 -0.76 12.70 7.73
CA TYR A 61 -1.60 13.67 8.44
C TYR A 61 -2.81 13.01 9.09
N ARG A 62 -3.37 11.96 8.45
CA ARG A 62 -4.37 11.09 9.09
C ARG A 62 -3.84 10.48 10.39
N PHE A 63 -2.64 9.87 10.36
CA PHE A 63 -1.99 9.37 11.58
C PHE A 63 -1.84 10.47 12.64
N GLY A 64 -1.39 11.66 12.24
CA GLY A 64 -1.25 12.81 13.13
C GLY A 64 -2.56 13.19 13.81
N ASN A 65 -3.64 13.32 13.03
CA ASN A 65 -4.96 13.65 13.52
C ASN A 65 -5.49 12.60 14.52
N GLU A 66 -5.42 11.32 14.16
CA GLU A 66 -5.90 10.20 14.98
C GLU A 66 -5.18 10.11 16.34
N HIS A 67 -3.91 10.51 16.41
CA HIS A 67 -3.08 10.42 17.60
C HIS A 67 -2.85 11.76 18.32
N GLY A 68 -3.46 12.84 17.83
CA GLY A 68 -3.34 14.18 18.40
C GLY A 68 -1.97 14.83 18.21
N TYR A 69 -1.20 14.42 17.20
CA TYR A 69 0.04 15.11 16.81
C TYR A 69 -0.28 16.31 15.92
N PRO A 70 0.30 17.50 16.17
CA PRO A 70 0.06 18.66 15.34
C PRO A 70 0.68 18.50 13.94
N ASP A 71 0.02 19.04 12.91
CA ASP A 71 0.49 18.99 11.52
C ASP A 71 1.93 19.50 11.35
N SER A 72 2.34 20.49 12.14
CA SER A 72 3.73 21.00 12.12
C SER A 72 4.77 19.96 12.55
N MET A 73 4.39 19.01 13.40
CA MET A 73 5.23 17.88 13.78
C MET A 73 5.29 16.83 12.67
N ILE A 74 4.16 16.54 12.03
CA ILE A 74 4.07 15.63 10.87
C ILE A 74 4.92 16.18 9.72
N ALA A 75 4.70 17.43 9.34
CA ALA A 75 5.45 18.13 8.30
C ALA A 75 6.96 18.10 8.55
N ARG A 76 7.38 18.28 9.81
CA ARG A 76 8.79 18.31 10.19
C ARG A 76 9.46 16.92 10.18
N TYR A 77 8.77 15.89 10.64
CA TYR A 77 9.40 14.60 10.97
C TYR A 77 9.03 13.44 10.05
N LEU A 78 7.86 13.47 9.44
CA LEU A 78 7.39 12.45 8.50
C LEU A 78 7.35 12.95 7.06
N ASP A 79 6.99 14.22 6.84
CA ASP A 79 6.81 14.80 5.50
C ASP A 79 8.08 15.38 4.87
N ASN A 80 9.23 14.82 5.27
CA ASN A 80 10.56 15.25 4.80
C ASN A 80 11.19 14.25 3.82
N ARG A 81 10.38 13.32 3.30
CA ARG A 81 10.78 12.24 2.39
C ARG A 81 9.65 11.93 1.39
N PRO A 82 9.96 11.28 0.26
CA PRO A 82 8.94 10.87 -0.70
C PRO A 82 7.90 9.92 -0.09
N CYS A 83 6.76 9.79 -0.76
CA CYS A 83 5.77 8.75 -0.46
C CYS A 83 6.41 7.37 -0.71
N SER A 84 6.28 6.46 0.25
CA SER A 84 6.76 5.09 0.14
C SER A 84 5.73 4.18 -0.53
N VAL A 85 6.18 3.04 -1.07
CA VAL A 85 5.28 2.01 -1.61
C VAL A 85 4.29 1.54 -0.54
N LEU A 86 4.72 1.41 0.71
CA LEU A 86 3.81 1.04 1.80
C LEU A 86 2.70 2.07 2.00
N GLU A 87 3.06 3.35 2.11
CA GLU A 87 2.10 4.45 2.31
C GLU A 87 1.07 4.48 1.17
N MET A 88 1.53 4.38 -0.08
CA MET A 88 0.65 4.38 -1.25
C MET A 88 -0.32 3.20 -1.26
N ILE A 89 0.15 1.96 -1.01
CA ILE A 89 -0.73 0.78 -1.03
C ILE A 89 -1.75 0.84 0.11
N ILE A 90 -1.36 1.26 1.32
CA ILE A 90 -2.29 1.41 2.45
C ILE A 90 -3.33 2.49 2.15
N ALA A 91 -2.91 3.66 1.66
CA ALA A 91 -3.84 4.73 1.32
C ALA A 91 -4.82 4.30 0.22
N LEU A 92 -4.35 3.53 -0.77
CA LEU A 92 -5.23 2.96 -1.79
C LEU A 92 -6.23 1.96 -1.19
N ALA A 93 -5.79 1.07 -0.30
CA ALA A 93 -6.67 0.10 0.37
C ALA A 93 -7.78 0.79 1.19
N ILE A 94 -7.41 1.81 1.97
CA ILE A 94 -8.35 2.67 2.70
C ILE A 94 -9.34 3.31 1.73
N ARG A 95 -8.84 3.86 0.62
CA ARG A 95 -9.69 4.55 -0.35
C ARG A 95 -10.69 3.61 -1.04
N LEU A 96 -10.30 2.35 -1.28
CA LEU A 96 -11.22 1.34 -1.81
C LEU A 96 -12.32 1.02 -0.80
N GLU A 97 -11.96 0.84 0.48
CA GLU A 97 -12.92 0.56 1.54
C GLU A 97 -13.87 1.74 1.77
N GLU A 98 -13.34 2.94 2.04
CA GLU A 98 -14.15 4.09 2.49
C GLU A 98 -14.98 4.74 1.36
N HIS A 99 -14.61 4.58 0.09
CA HIS A 99 -15.27 5.30 -1.02
C HIS A 99 -15.95 4.43 -2.08
N ILE A 100 -15.64 3.13 -2.15
CA ILE A 100 -16.20 2.26 -3.20
C ILE A 100 -16.93 1.05 -2.60
N MET A 101 -16.35 0.43 -1.57
CA MET A 101 -16.80 -0.86 -1.07
C MET A 101 -17.48 -0.81 0.31
N ASP A 102 -17.55 0.36 0.95
CA ASP A 102 -18.08 0.54 2.31
C ASP A 102 -19.37 -0.25 2.54
N ASP A 103 -19.33 -1.13 3.56
CA ASP A 103 -20.44 -1.98 3.94
C ASP A 103 -20.51 -2.08 5.47
N PRO A 104 -21.51 -1.44 6.11
CA PRO A 104 -21.61 -1.42 7.57
C PRO A 104 -21.85 -2.81 8.18
N ASP A 105 -22.31 -3.79 7.41
CA ASP A 105 -22.58 -5.14 7.89
C ASP A 105 -21.30 -6.02 7.94
N ILE A 106 -20.27 -5.66 7.15
CA ILE A 106 -19.01 -6.43 7.06
C ILE A 106 -17.89 -5.78 7.88
N GLY A 107 -17.93 -4.46 8.05
CA GLY A 107 -16.89 -3.71 8.77
C GLY A 107 -15.64 -3.44 7.93
N ASN A 108 -14.57 -2.96 8.56
CA ASN A 108 -13.39 -2.44 7.86
C ASN A 108 -12.52 -3.55 7.22
N ARG A 109 -12.54 -3.64 5.89
CA ARG A 109 -11.71 -4.58 5.10
C ARG A 109 -10.42 -3.97 4.52
N THR A 110 -9.93 -2.86 5.08
CA THR A 110 -8.65 -2.25 4.63
C THR A 110 -7.52 -3.27 4.56
N GLY A 111 -7.40 -4.14 5.57
CA GLY A 111 -6.41 -5.22 5.58
C GLY A 111 -6.58 -6.20 4.41
N GLN A 112 -7.82 -6.58 4.09
CA GLN A 112 -8.11 -7.46 2.96
C GLN A 112 -7.61 -6.86 1.64
N TRP A 113 -7.99 -5.62 1.33
CA TRP A 113 -7.59 -4.96 0.09
C TRP A 113 -6.07 -4.78 -0.02
N PHE A 114 -5.43 -4.46 1.11
CA PHE A 114 -3.97 -4.40 1.19
C PHE A 114 -3.34 -5.75 0.80
N TRP A 115 -3.79 -6.84 1.44
CA TRP A 115 -3.21 -8.16 1.19
C TRP A 115 -3.53 -8.71 -0.19
N ASP A 116 -4.69 -8.41 -0.77
CA ASP A 116 -5.02 -8.75 -2.15
C ASP A 116 -4.00 -8.14 -3.12
N MET A 117 -3.63 -6.87 -2.91
CA MET A 117 -2.58 -6.20 -3.70
C MET A 117 -1.20 -6.82 -3.48
N ILE A 118 -0.83 -7.14 -2.23
CA ILE A 118 0.44 -7.81 -1.92
C ILE A 118 0.51 -9.21 -2.53
N VAL A 119 -0.60 -9.94 -2.56
CA VAL A 119 -0.70 -11.25 -3.21
C VAL A 119 -0.60 -11.10 -4.73
N SER A 120 -1.27 -10.12 -5.34
CA SER A 120 -1.19 -9.84 -6.78
C SER A 120 0.24 -9.49 -7.22
N LEU A 121 0.99 -8.74 -6.40
CA LEU A 121 2.42 -8.48 -6.60
C LEU A 121 3.27 -9.77 -6.54
N GLY A 122 2.78 -10.84 -5.94
CA GLY A 122 3.52 -12.08 -5.71
C GLY A 122 4.34 -12.06 -4.41
N LEU A 123 3.96 -11.23 -3.44
CA LEU A 123 4.68 -11.03 -2.18
C LEU A 123 3.98 -11.65 -0.95
N GLY A 124 2.77 -12.19 -1.10
CA GLY A 124 1.97 -12.72 0.01
C GLY A 124 2.61 -13.85 0.84
N SER A 125 3.66 -14.52 0.34
CA SER A 125 4.38 -15.56 1.08
C SER A 125 5.60 -15.04 1.86
N MET A 126 5.95 -13.75 1.72
CA MET A 126 7.16 -13.11 2.27
C MET A 126 7.03 -12.73 3.75
N ASN A 127 6.49 -13.63 4.57
CA ASN A 127 6.56 -13.47 6.02
C ASN A 127 8.01 -13.55 6.52
N ASP A 128 8.27 -13.10 7.74
CA ASP A 128 9.61 -12.91 8.29
C ASP A 128 10.49 -14.18 8.29
N SER A 129 9.88 -15.37 8.30
CA SER A 129 10.59 -16.66 8.24
C SER A 129 11.00 -17.07 6.83
N LYS A 130 10.31 -16.54 5.81
CA LYS A 130 10.54 -16.82 4.38
C LYS A 130 11.03 -15.60 3.59
N PHE A 131 11.28 -14.49 4.29
CA PHE A 131 11.59 -13.22 3.67
C PHE A 131 12.89 -13.29 2.87
N ASP A 132 12.77 -13.05 1.56
CA ASP A 132 13.88 -12.90 0.64
C ASP A 132 13.94 -11.45 0.15
N LYS A 133 14.92 -10.69 0.66
CA LYS A 133 15.10 -9.27 0.32
C LYS A 133 15.34 -9.07 -1.19
N GLY A 134 16.12 -9.94 -1.82
CA GLY A 134 16.47 -9.80 -3.24
C GLY A 134 15.24 -10.00 -4.13
N TYR A 135 14.48 -11.05 -3.84
CA TYR A 135 13.22 -11.32 -4.54
C TYR A 135 12.23 -10.16 -4.41
N VAL A 136 12.05 -9.61 -3.20
CA VAL A 136 11.12 -8.48 -2.98
C VAL A 136 11.58 -7.24 -3.77
N ILE A 137 12.88 -6.92 -3.74
CA ILE A 137 13.43 -5.79 -4.53
C ILE A 137 13.14 -5.98 -6.03
N ASP A 138 13.33 -7.19 -6.56
CA ASP A 138 13.08 -7.48 -7.98
C ASP A 138 11.60 -7.36 -8.36
N ILE A 139 10.70 -7.70 -7.43
CA ILE A 139 9.24 -7.50 -7.60
C ILE A 139 8.91 -6.01 -7.59
N LEU A 140 9.41 -5.25 -6.60
CA LEU A 140 9.16 -3.82 -6.50
C LEU A 140 9.69 -3.05 -7.70
N ARG A 141 10.87 -3.40 -8.20
CA ARG A 141 11.41 -2.82 -9.43
C ARG A 141 10.47 -3.05 -10.62
N ARG A 142 9.96 -4.27 -10.79
CA ARG A 142 9.01 -4.58 -11.88
C ARG A 142 7.70 -3.83 -11.73
N PHE A 143 7.18 -3.71 -10.51
CA PHE A 143 5.99 -2.94 -10.21
C PHE A 143 6.17 -1.46 -10.58
N LEU A 144 7.21 -0.81 -10.05
CA LEU A 144 7.48 0.61 -10.26
C LEU A 144 7.80 0.96 -11.72
N ASN A 145 8.49 0.07 -12.44
CA ASN A 145 8.79 0.24 -13.86
C ASN A 145 7.64 -0.17 -14.80
N ARG A 146 6.57 -0.74 -14.25
CA ARG A 146 5.42 -1.27 -15.01
C ARG A 146 5.81 -2.40 -15.97
N ASP A 147 6.79 -3.21 -15.57
CA ASP A 147 7.29 -4.40 -16.29
C ASP A 147 6.49 -5.68 -15.97
N TYR A 148 5.31 -5.54 -15.35
CA TYR A 148 4.41 -6.65 -15.02
C TYR A 148 3.59 -7.12 -16.24
N GLY A 149 2.74 -8.14 -16.07
CA GLY A 149 1.92 -8.69 -17.15
C GLY A 149 0.96 -7.68 -17.77
N ARG A 150 0.63 -7.84 -19.06
CA ARG A 150 -0.36 -7.00 -19.76
C ARG A 150 -1.73 -7.01 -19.07
N ASP A 151 -2.07 -8.12 -18.44
CA ASP A 151 -3.26 -8.36 -17.64
C ASP A 151 -3.15 -7.86 -16.19
N GLY A 152 -2.04 -7.19 -15.84
CA GLY A 152 -1.77 -6.71 -14.50
C GLY A 152 -1.05 -7.73 -13.60
N LYS A 153 -0.79 -8.96 -14.07
CA LYS A 153 -0.13 -9.99 -13.25
C LYS A 153 1.26 -9.58 -12.78
N GLY A 154 1.45 -9.50 -11.46
CA GLY A 154 2.67 -8.98 -10.84
C GLY A 154 2.65 -7.46 -10.57
N GLY A 155 1.53 -6.80 -10.85
CA GLY A 155 1.16 -5.47 -10.35
C GLY A 155 0.16 -5.57 -9.19
N LEU A 156 -0.46 -4.45 -8.82
CA LEU A 156 -1.41 -4.41 -7.69
C LEU A 156 -2.73 -5.13 -7.98
N PHE A 157 -3.14 -5.18 -9.26
CA PHE A 157 -4.40 -5.78 -9.67
C PHE A 157 -4.17 -6.63 -10.91
N THR A 158 -4.71 -7.85 -10.91
CA THR A 158 -4.69 -8.76 -12.06
C THR A 158 -6.10 -8.98 -12.54
N ILE A 159 -6.38 -8.75 -13.82
CA ILE A 159 -7.70 -8.95 -14.44
C ILE A 159 -7.56 -9.98 -15.55
N GLU A 160 -8.10 -11.18 -15.32
CA GLU A 160 -8.08 -12.23 -16.34
C GLU A 160 -8.81 -11.78 -17.61
N HIS A 161 -8.22 -12.10 -18.77
CA HIS A 161 -8.76 -11.72 -20.08
C HIS A 161 -8.98 -10.20 -20.27
N CYS A 162 -8.21 -9.35 -19.58
CA CYS A 162 -8.28 -7.90 -19.75
C CYS A 162 -8.03 -7.49 -21.22
N ARG A 163 -8.97 -6.71 -21.76
CA ARG A 163 -8.90 -6.23 -23.15
C ARG A 163 -7.82 -5.16 -23.34
N TYR A 164 -7.56 -4.39 -22.29
CA TYR A 164 -6.59 -3.30 -22.26
C TYR A 164 -5.23 -3.77 -21.75
N ASP A 165 -4.19 -3.00 -22.05
CA ASP A 165 -2.88 -3.20 -21.45
C ASP A 165 -2.83 -2.46 -20.12
N MET A 166 -2.84 -3.18 -19.00
CA MET A 166 -2.87 -2.56 -17.68
C MET A 166 -1.63 -1.71 -17.41
N ARG A 167 -0.51 -1.96 -18.10
CA ARG A 167 0.71 -1.15 -18.00
C ARG A 167 0.56 0.26 -18.56
N ASP A 168 -0.51 0.55 -19.32
CA ASP A 168 -0.79 1.91 -19.81
C ASP A 168 -1.89 2.62 -19.01
N ILE A 169 -2.44 1.98 -17.98
CA ILE A 169 -3.59 2.46 -17.21
C ILE A 169 -3.14 2.89 -15.81
N GLU A 170 -3.55 4.07 -15.37
CA GLU A 170 -3.31 4.54 -13.99
C GLU A 170 -3.93 3.58 -12.95
N ILE A 171 -3.30 3.48 -11.79
CA ILE A 171 -3.62 2.54 -10.73
C ILE A 171 -5.07 2.68 -10.26
N TRP A 172 -5.63 3.89 -10.25
CA TRP A 172 -7.03 4.08 -9.85
C TRP A 172 -8.00 3.38 -10.80
N TYR A 173 -7.83 3.51 -12.12
CA TYR A 173 -8.68 2.80 -13.08
C TYR A 173 -8.45 1.28 -13.01
N GLN A 174 -7.20 0.83 -12.79
CA GLN A 174 -6.92 -0.59 -12.55
C GLN A 174 -7.72 -1.12 -11.35
N ALA A 175 -7.74 -0.37 -10.23
CA ALA A 175 -8.48 -0.75 -9.04
C ALA A 175 -9.99 -0.83 -9.30
N ASN A 176 -10.57 0.17 -9.97
CA ASN A 176 -12.00 0.17 -10.31
C ASN A 176 -12.38 -1.02 -11.20
N TRP A 177 -11.59 -1.30 -12.24
CA TRP A 177 -11.83 -2.45 -13.12
C TRP A 177 -11.67 -3.79 -12.40
N TYR A 178 -10.73 -3.89 -11.47
CA TYR A 178 -10.56 -5.09 -10.66
C TYR A 178 -11.78 -5.31 -9.77
N LEU A 179 -12.26 -4.28 -9.07
CA LEU A 179 -13.46 -4.36 -8.25
C LEU A 179 -14.69 -4.75 -9.07
N ASP A 180 -14.87 -4.20 -10.27
CA ASP A 180 -15.94 -4.59 -11.18
C ASP A 180 -15.83 -6.05 -11.68
N SER A 181 -14.61 -6.62 -11.69
CA SER A 181 -14.38 -8.00 -12.14
C SER A 181 -14.65 -9.06 -11.08
N ILE A 182 -14.68 -8.67 -9.80
CA ILE A 182 -14.95 -9.56 -8.66
C ILE A 182 -16.34 -9.33 -8.04
N ARG A 183 -17.11 -8.40 -8.61
CA ARG A 183 -18.51 -8.14 -8.29
C ARG A 183 -19.45 -9.14 -8.99
#